data_AF-A0A2A4X155-F1
#
_entry.id   AF-A0A2A4X155-F1
#
_cell.length_a   1.000
_cell.length_b   1.000
_cell.length_c   1.000
_cell.angle_alpha   90.00
_cell.angle_beta   90.00
_cell.angle_gamma   90.00
#
_symmetry.space_group_name_H-M   'P 1'
#
loop_
_entity.id
_entity.type
_entity.pdbx_description
1 polymer ?
#
loop_
_entity_poly.entity_id
_entity_poly.type
_entity_poly.pdbx_seq_one_letter_code
_entity_poly.pdbx_strand_id
1 'polypeptide(L)'
;MNSIILRSSVCGFTLGAILFAIAPLGLGISFIEVLKPFLVPGVLITQLILGNNAGSIPIMLALLMNGVIFTLPFIGYFLIRTNTRKP
;
A
#
# COMPACT_ATOMS: atom_id res chain seq x y z
N MET A 1 -49.65 -12.36 -3.94
CA MET A 1 -48.55 -11.59 -3.32
C MET A 1 -47.92 -10.74 -4.40
N ASN A 2 -47.89 -9.41 -4.24
CA ASN A 2 -47.73 -8.46 -5.35
C ASN A 2 -46.41 -8.65 -6.11
N SER A 3 -46.49 -8.85 -7.44
CA SER A 3 -45.34 -9.04 -8.36
C SER A 3 -44.28 -7.94 -8.22
N ILE A 4 -44.71 -6.73 -7.84
CA ILE A 4 -43.85 -5.56 -7.57
C ILE A 4 -42.93 -5.79 -6.37
N ILE A 5 -43.44 -6.38 -5.28
CA ILE A 5 -42.66 -6.67 -4.07
C ILE A 5 -41.57 -7.69 -4.38
N LEU A 6 -41.91 -8.70 -5.18
CA LEU A 6 -40.98 -9.76 -5.58
C LEU A 6 -39.87 -9.20 -6.49
N ARG A 7 -40.22 -8.36 -7.48
CA ARG A 7 -39.25 -7.67 -8.35
C ARG A 7 -38.35 -6.70 -7.58
N SER A 8 -38.92 -5.96 -6.63
CA SER A 8 -38.16 -5.04 -5.76
C SER A 8 -37.17 -5.80 -4.87
N SER A 9 -37.60 -6.93 -4.29
CA SER A 9 -36.73 -7.80 -3.49
C SER A 9 -35.59 -8.39 -4.31
N VAL A 10 -35.87 -8.87 -5.52
CA VAL A 10 -34.82 -9.37 -6.43
C VAL A 10 -33.84 -8.26 -6.81
N CYS A 11 -34.33 -7.06 -7.13
CA CYS A 11 -33.48 -5.91 -7.46
C CYS A 11 -32.58 -5.52 -6.27
N GLY A 12 -33.14 -5.42 -5.07
CA GLY A 12 -32.39 -5.16 -3.84
C GLY A 12 -31.34 -6.22 -3.54
N PHE A 13 -31.67 -7.50 -3.75
CA PHE A 13 -30.74 -8.60 -3.60
C PHE A 13 -29.59 -8.52 -4.61
N THR A 14 -29.87 -8.25 -5.88
CA THR A 14 -28.82 -8.09 -6.91
C THR A 14 -27.90 -6.91 -6.63
N LEU A 15 -28.45 -5.78 -6.19
CA LEU A 15 -27.66 -4.60 -5.82
C LEU A 15 -26.79 -4.89 -4.59
N GLY A 16 -27.35 -5.56 -3.58
CA GLY A 16 -26.62 -6.02 -2.40
C GLY A 16 -25.49 -6.99 -2.74
N ALA A 17 -25.71 -7.92 -3.65
CA ALA A 17 -24.70 -8.87 -4.11
C ALA A 17 -23.53 -8.17 -4.84
N ILE A 18 -23.83 -7.17 -5.67
CA ILE A 18 -22.80 -6.36 -6.35
C ILE A 18 -21.97 -5.58 -5.33
N LEU A 19 -22.61 -4.90 -4.38
CA LEU A 19 -21.90 -4.15 -3.33
C LEU A 19 -21.06 -5.07 -2.44
N PHE A 20 -21.57 -6.26 -2.11
CA PHE A 20 -20.83 -7.27 -1.36
C PHE A 20 -19.60 -7.77 -2.13
N ALA A 21 -19.69 -7.94 -3.45
CA ALA A 21 -18.54 -8.31 -4.28
C ALA A 21 -17.46 -7.21 -4.34
N ILE A 22 -17.86 -5.94 -4.26
CA ILE A 22 -16.95 -4.79 -4.33
C ILE A 22 -16.33 -4.45 -2.95
N ALA A 23 -17.03 -4.75 -1.86
CA ALA A 23 -16.58 -4.46 -0.49
C ALA A 23 -15.15 -4.98 -0.17
N PRO A 24 -14.77 -6.22 -0.52
CA PRO A 24 -13.40 -6.71 -0.32
C PRO A 24 -12.32 -5.92 -1.07
N LEU A 25 -12.63 -5.35 -2.24
CA LEU A 25 -11.68 -4.53 -3.00
C LEU A 25 -11.38 -3.23 -2.25
N GLY A 26 -12.41 -2.57 -1.71
CA GLY A 26 -12.25 -1.37 -0.87
C GLY A 26 -11.48 -1.67 0.41
N LEU A 27 -11.74 -2.83 1.03
CA LEU A 27 -11.06 -3.29 2.23
C LEU A 27 -9.57 -3.58 1.96
N GLY A 28 -9.26 -4.23 0.84
CA GLY A 28 -7.88 -4.48 0.40
C GLY A 28 -7.09 -3.20 0.15
N ILE A 29 -7.71 -2.20 -0.50
CA ILE A 29 -7.08 -0.89 -0.73
C ILE A 29 -6.81 -0.19 0.59
N SER A 30 -7.80 -0.15 1.50
CA SER A 30 -7.63 0.45 2.83
C SER A 30 -6.52 -0.23 3.62
N PHE A 31 -6.42 -1.56 3.55
CA PHE A 31 -5.34 -2.31 4.20
C PHE A 31 -3.96 -1.90 3.65
N ILE A 32 -3.81 -1.82 2.32
CA ILE A 32 -2.57 -1.38 1.67
C ILE A 32 -2.24 0.07 2.06
N GLU A 33 -3.23 0.95 2.17
CA GLU A 33 -3.03 2.35 2.54
C GLU A 33 -2.53 2.50 3.98
N VAL A 34 -3.04 1.69 4.92
CA VAL A 34 -2.52 1.60 6.29
C VAL A 34 -1.09 1.06 6.32
N LEU A 35 -0.77 0.11 5.44
CA LEU A 35 0.56 -0.50 5.34
C LEU A 35 1.56 0.38 4.57
N LYS A 36 1.10 1.33 3.77
CA LYS A 36 1.90 2.23 2.94
C LYS A 36 3.09 2.89 3.66
N PRO A 37 2.98 3.44 4.89
CA PRO A 37 4.13 3.98 5.62
C PRO A 37 5.23 2.96 5.90
N PHE A 38 4.89 1.67 6.01
CA PHE A 38 5.85 0.58 6.26
C PHE A 38 6.38 -0.04 4.97
N LEU A 39 5.54 -0.18 3.94
CA LEU A 39 5.95 -0.79 2.66
C LEU A 39 6.80 0.17 1.83
N VAL A 40 6.46 1.46 1.85
CA VAL A 40 7.11 2.46 1.01
C VAL A 40 7.40 3.74 1.80
N PRO A 41 8.19 3.67 2.90
CA PRO A 41 8.64 4.86 3.61
C PRO A 41 9.39 5.85 2.70
N GLY A 42 10.04 5.35 1.63
CA GLY A 42 10.67 6.19 0.62
C GLY A 42 9.73 7.19 -0.06
N VAL A 43 8.45 6.83 -0.26
CA VAL A 43 7.44 7.76 -0.83
C VAL A 43 7.19 8.93 0.11
N LEU A 44 7.06 8.67 1.42
CA LEU A 44 6.84 9.73 2.41
C LEU A 44 8.01 10.72 2.43
N ILE A 45 9.25 10.22 2.37
CA ILE A 45 10.44 11.07 2.32
C ILE A 45 10.44 11.90 1.03
N THR A 46 10.15 11.30 -0.11
CA THR A 46 10.10 12.07 -1.37
C THR A 46 8.97 13.08 -1.42
N GLN A 47 7.82 12.77 -0.84
CA GLN A 47 6.72 13.73 -0.73
C GLN A 47 7.08 14.89 0.21
N LEU A 48 7.88 14.66 1.24
CA LEU A 48 8.41 15.71 2.11
C LEU A 48 9.37 16.64 1.37
N ILE A 49 10.21 16.12 0.47
CA ILE A 49 11.24 16.90 -0.24
C ILE A 49 10.68 17.58 -1.50
N LEU A 50 9.91 16.88 -2.32
CA LEU A 50 9.41 17.34 -3.63
C LEU A 50 7.94 17.80 -3.59
N GLY A 51 7.25 17.66 -2.46
CA GLY A 51 5.81 17.88 -2.37
C GLY A 51 5.00 16.73 -2.98
N ASN A 52 3.67 16.87 -3.01
CA ASN A 52 2.75 15.86 -3.56
C ASN A 52 2.71 15.88 -5.10
N ASN A 53 3.88 15.67 -5.72
CA ASN A 53 4.02 15.65 -7.17
C ASN A 53 4.08 14.20 -7.67
N ALA A 54 3.18 13.83 -8.60
CA ALA A 54 3.03 12.46 -9.12
C ALA A 54 3.75 12.24 -10.46
N GLY A 55 4.93 12.85 -10.62
CA GLY A 55 5.77 12.69 -11.82
C GLY A 55 6.64 11.42 -11.81
N SER A 56 7.26 11.10 -12.94
CA SER A 56 8.22 9.99 -13.06
C SER A 56 9.44 10.15 -12.14
N ILE A 57 9.94 11.38 -11.98
CA ILE A 57 11.10 11.71 -11.15
C ILE A 57 10.85 11.41 -9.65
N PRO A 58 9.78 11.91 -9.01
CA PRO A 58 9.51 11.60 -7.60
C PRO A 58 9.28 10.10 -7.37
N ILE A 59 8.69 9.36 -8.32
CA ILE A 59 8.53 7.91 -8.22
C ILE A 59 9.89 7.21 -8.22
N MET A 60 10.79 7.58 -9.14
CA MET A 60 12.13 6.99 -9.23
C MET A 60 12.96 7.31 -7.97
N LEU A 61 12.86 8.53 -7.46
CA LEU A 61 13.50 8.92 -6.21
C LEU A 61 12.92 8.15 -5.01
N ALA A 62 11.60 7.93 -4.99
CA ALA A 62 10.94 7.21 -3.91
C ALA A 62 11.39 5.75 -3.86
N LEU A 63 11.55 5.13 -5.03
CA LEU A 63 12.08 3.78 -5.18
C LEU A 63 13.52 3.70 -4.63
N LEU A 64 14.38 4.65 -5.01
CA LEU A 64 15.77 4.71 -4.53
C LEU A 64 15.84 4.89 -3.02
N MET A 65 15.06 5.84 -2.47
CA MET A 65 15.00 6.08 -1.03
C MET A 65 14.50 4.84 -0.29
N ASN A 66 13.49 4.15 -0.83
CA ASN A 66 13.01 2.91 -0.23
C ASN A 66 14.10 1.83 -0.20
N GLY A 67 14.82 1.67 -1.32
CA GLY A 67 15.97 0.77 -1.40
C GLY A 67 17.07 1.09 -0.39
N VAL A 68 17.44 2.36 -0.23
CA VAL A 68 18.44 2.80 0.77
C VAL A 68 17.97 2.50 2.20
N ILE A 69 16.73 2.84 2.54
CA ILE A 69 16.17 2.61 3.90
C ILE A 69 16.22 1.12 4.25
N PHE A 70 15.82 0.24 3.33
CA PHE A 70 15.82 -1.19 3.59
C PHE A 70 17.21 -1.82 3.54
N THR A 71 18.16 -1.29 2.77
CA THR A 71 19.51 -1.88 2.64
C THR A 71 20.49 -1.44 3.73
N LEU A 72 20.37 -0.21 4.24
CA LEU A 72 21.21 0.33 5.32
C LEU A 72 21.35 -0.57 6.56
N PRO A 73 20.27 -1.12 7.15
CA PRO A 73 20.39 -1.99 8.32
C PRO A 73 21.13 -3.30 8.01
N PHE A 74 20.98 -3.87 6.81
CA PHE A 74 21.73 -5.07 6.41
C PHE A 74 23.21 -4.77 6.22
N ILE A 75 23.55 -3.64 5.61
CA ILE A 75 24.93 -3.20 5.45
C ILE A 75 25.57 -2.96 6.82
N GLY A 76 24.87 -2.26 7.72
CA GLY A 76 25.32 -2.03 9.11
C GLY A 76 25.55 -3.34 9.86
N TYR A 77 24.60 -4.28 9.79
CA TYR A 77 24.74 -5.61 10.38
C TYR A 77 25.97 -6.36 9.84
N PHE A 78 26.16 -6.34 8.51
CA PHE A 78 27.29 -7.05 7.89
C PHE A 78 28.63 -6.42 8.27
N LEU A 79 28.73 -5.08 8.30
CA LEU A 79 29.92 -4.36 8.74
C LEU A 79 30.27 -4.64 10.21
N ILE A 80 29.28 -4.69 11.09
CA ILE A 80 29.50 -5.03 12.51
C ILE A 80 29.99 -6.48 12.63
N ARG A 81 29.38 -7.40 11.88
CA ARG A 81 29.77 -8.82 11.86
C ARG A 81 31.18 -9.04 11.32
N THR A 82 31.60 -8.29 10.29
CA THR A 82 32.96 -8.42 9.74
C THR A 82 33.99 -7.80 10.68
N ASN A 83 33.66 -6.71 11.37
CA ASN A 83 34.58 -6.06 12.31
C ASN A 83 34.79 -6.88 13.60
N THR A 84 33.75 -7.58 14.07
CA THR A 84 33.82 -8.49 15.23
C THR A 84 34.50 -9.83 14.94
N ARG A 85 34.75 -10.16 13.67
CA ARG A 85 35.48 -11.35 13.22
C ARG A 85 36.95 -11.09 12.84
N LYS A 86 37.46 -9.88 13.09
CA LYS A 86 38.90 -9.63 12.95
C LYS A 86 39.65 -10.42 14.05
N PRO A 87 40.72 -11.16 13.71
CA PRO A 87 41.51 -11.92 14.68
C PRO A 87 42.16 -11.02 15.72
#